data_AF-A0A8H7WA59-F1
#
_entry.id   AF-A0A8H7WA59-F1
#
_cell.length_a   1.000
_cell.length_b   1.000
_cell.length_c   1.000
_cell.angle_alpha   90.00
_cell.angle_beta   90.00
_cell.angle_gamma   90.00
#
_symmetry.space_group_name_H-M   'P 1'
#
loop_
_entity.id
_entity.type
_entity.pdbx_description
1 polymer ?
#
loop_
_entity_poly.entity_id
_entity_poly.type
_entity_poly.pdbx_seq_one_letter_code
_entity_poly.pdbx_strand_id
1 'polypeptide(L)'
;MTSENGSANGSAHPSDIENSTTWTPPRTSIFNEAATLINRGGLGSSTHSQMQTNSQSSTPSQPQELNAALDIYEKQFLPGQPKSLSGIAIRSFILGLVLSSTLFLSAFLLYTNHPIWRAPFFITTLSLFHFLEFYTTARANTPSARISSFLFSSNGSAYTIAHTTSFLETLLSHYFLPASILPTYIHYPILTLGLAMVIIGQIVRAVAMLTAGTNFSHVVKHTKAQSHQLVTTGIYSVFRHPSYFGFFWWGLGTQLVCGNVLSLLGYAAVLWKFFASRISGEEELLVRFFGDEYRDYRQRTRVGIPFIK
;
A
#
# COMPACT_ATOMS: atom_id res chain seq x y z
N MET A 1 -33.48 63.22 -26.23
CA MET A 1 -32.05 63.31 -25.92
C MET A 1 -31.35 62.22 -26.71
N THR A 2 -30.63 62.63 -27.77
CA THR A 2 -29.50 61.97 -28.50
C THR A 2 -29.68 60.49 -28.88
N SER A 3 -29.95 60.07 -30.14
CA SER A 3 -29.12 60.11 -31.38
C SER A 3 -27.70 59.54 -31.16
N GLU A 4 -27.02 58.77 -32.01
CA GLU A 4 -27.17 58.21 -33.38
C GLU A 4 -25.95 57.28 -33.63
N ASN A 5 -26.07 56.32 -34.57
CA ASN A 5 -25.10 55.81 -35.59
C ASN A 5 -23.59 55.57 -35.24
N GLY A 6 -22.82 54.65 -35.83
CA GLY A 6 -22.90 53.70 -36.96
C GLY A 6 -21.62 52.82 -36.90
N SER A 7 -21.63 51.53 -37.27
CA SER A 7 -21.50 50.92 -38.61
C SER A 7 -20.18 51.16 -39.36
N ALA A 8 -19.66 50.04 -39.91
CA ALA A 8 -18.86 49.89 -41.13
C ALA A 8 -17.36 50.25 -41.07
N ASN A 9 -16.43 49.60 -41.78
CA ASN A 9 -16.30 48.34 -42.51
C ASN A 9 -14.88 48.38 -43.14
N GLY A 10 -14.36 47.22 -43.56
CA GLY A 10 -13.27 47.14 -44.55
C GLY A 10 -11.98 46.53 -44.01
N SER A 11 -11.32 45.62 -44.68
CA SER A 11 -11.54 45.06 -46.03
C SER A 11 -10.62 43.85 -46.19
N ALA A 12 -11.05 42.92 -47.04
CA ALA A 12 -10.49 41.59 -47.25
C ALA A 12 -9.37 41.51 -48.30
N HIS A 13 -8.54 40.48 -48.15
CA HIS A 13 -7.93 39.59 -49.17
C HIS A 13 -6.86 40.14 -50.16
N PRO A 14 -6.16 39.27 -50.95
CA PRO A 14 -5.75 37.86 -50.77
C PRO A 14 -4.30 37.56 -51.26
N SER A 15 -3.73 36.41 -50.87
CA SER A 15 -2.92 35.49 -51.72
C SER A 15 -2.10 34.55 -50.81
N ASP A 16 -2.48 33.31 -50.53
CA ASP A 16 -2.60 32.12 -51.39
C ASP A 16 -1.39 31.17 -51.23
N ILE A 17 -1.73 29.89 -51.11
CA ILE A 17 -0.95 28.66 -51.36
C ILE A 17 -0.35 27.92 -50.13
N GLU A 18 -1.13 26.93 -49.69
CA GLU A 18 -0.79 25.52 -49.38
C GLU A 18 0.66 25.13 -48.99
N ASN A 19 0.84 24.47 -47.83
CA ASN A 19 0.83 22.99 -47.77
C ASN A 19 1.07 22.43 -46.35
N SER A 20 0.56 21.21 -46.16
CA SER A 20 0.60 20.35 -44.97
C SER A 20 1.88 20.39 -44.12
N THR A 21 1.73 20.36 -42.79
CA THR A 21 2.56 19.53 -41.92
C THR A 21 1.85 19.23 -40.58
N THR A 22 1.79 17.95 -40.28
CA THR A 22 1.36 17.31 -39.03
C THR A 22 1.86 18.02 -37.78
N TRP A 23 0.94 18.44 -36.91
CA TRP A 23 1.27 18.87 -35.55
C TRP A 23 1.49 17.64 -34.66
N THR A 24 2.74 17.43 -34.23
CA THR A 24 3.08 16.52 -33.12
C THR A 24 3.38 17.36 -31.88
N PRO A 25 2.81 17.03 -30.70
CA PRO A 25 3.22 17.70 -29.46
C PRO A 25 4.66 17.28 -29.12
N PRO A 26 5.48 18.16 -28.51
CA PRO A 26 6.81 17.77 -28.10
C PRO A 26 6.71 16.73 -26.98
N ARG A 27 7.12 15.49 -27.25
CA ARG A 27 7.51 14.54 -26.20
C ARG A 27 8.84 15.01 -25.61
N THR A 28 8.79 15.99 -24.72
CA THR A 28 9.90 16.21 -23.79
C THR A 28 9.83 15.11 -22.75
N SER A 29 10.67 14.11 -22.93
CA SER A 29 10.97 13.10 -21.92
C SER A 29 11.33 13.81 -20.60
N ILE A 30 10.75 13.38 -19.48
CA ILE A 30 11.08 13.88 -18.12
C ILE A 30 12.60 13.80 -17.86
N PHE A 31 13.29 12.88 -18.54
CA PHE A 31 14.75 12.76 -18.51
C PHE A 31 15.48 13.95 -19.14
N ASN A 32 14.93 14.59 -20.18
CA ASN A 32 15.52 15.78 -20.79
C ASN A 32 15.36 17.00 -19.87
N GLU A 33 14.23 17.11 -19.18
CA GLU A 33 13.96 18.22 -18.26
C GLU A 33 14.87 18.13 -17.03
N ALA A 34 15.04 16.92 -16.48
CA ALA A 34 16.01 16.62 -15.43
C ALA A 34 17.45 16.91 -15.88
N ALA A 35 17.84 16.50 -17.09
CA ALA A 35 19.16 16.79 -17.65
C ALA A 35 19.41 18.30 -17.83
N THR A 36 18.41 19.07 -18.26
CA THR A 36 18.52 20.53 -18.39
C THR A 36 18.58 21.28 -17.04
N LEU A 37 17.90 20.77 -16.01
CA LEU A 37 17.96 21.31 -14.64
C LEU A 37 19.32 21.04 -13.97
N ILE A 38 19.95 19.91 -14.30
CA ILE A 38 21.28 19.52 -13.78
C ILE A 38 22.39 20.30 -14.49
N ASN A 39 22.32 20.45 -15.82
CA ASN A 39 23.31 21.22 -16.58
C ASN A 39 23.30 22.73 -16.28
N ARG A 40 22.25 23.25 -15.63
CA ARG A 40 22.17 24.65 -15.19
C ARG A 40 22.50 24.87 -13.71
N GLY A 41 23.00 23.86 -13.01
CA GLY A 41 23.59 24.03 -11.68
C GLY A 41 22.61 24.14 -10.51
N GLY A 42 21.38 23.64 -10.64
CA GLY A 42 20.42 23.60 -9.53
C GLY A 42 19.95 24.97 -9.01
N LEU A 43 18.94 24.95 -8.13
CA LEU A 43 18.33 26.14 -7.53
C LEU A 43 19.27 26.78 -6.50
N GLY A 44 20.20 27.61 -6.97
CA GLY A 44 20.94 28.51 -6.11
C GLY A 44 22.31 28.89 -6.65
N SER A 45 22.39 29.96 -7.45
CA SER A 45 23.52 30.88 -7.33
C SER A 45 23.20 32.27 -7.90
N SER A 46 23.42 33.27 -7.06
CA SER A 46 23.71 34.68 -7.37
C SER A 46 24.42 35.18 -6.09
N THR A 47 25.58 35.85 -6.05
CA THR A 47 26.48 36.43 -7.06
C THR A 47 27.82 36.72 -6.36
N HIS A 48 28.94 36.65 -7.11
CA HIS A 48 30.25 37.32 -6.95
C HIS A 48 30.92 37.59 -5.57
N SER A 49 32.14 37.05 -5.39
CA SER A 49 33.36 37.87 -5.17
C SER A 49 34.63 37.01 -5.33
N GLN A 50 35.64 37.57 -6.02
CA GLN A 50 36.93 36.94 -6.30
C GLN A 50 37.80 36.85 -5.04
N MET A 51 38.42 35.70 -4.81
CA MET A 51 39.74 35.62 -4.19
C MET A 51 40.43 34.31 -4.58
N GLN A 52 41.63 34.43 -5.11
CA GLN A 52 42.53 33.32 -5.41
C GLN A 52 42.96 32.63 -4.13
N THR A 53 42.68 31.33 -4.02
CA THR A 53 43.47 30.42 -3.18
C THR A 53 43.69 29.12 -3.95
N ASN A 54 44.97 28.75 -4.06
CA ASN A 54 45.43 27.44 -4.47
C ASN A 54 44.73 26.35 -3.64
N SER A 55 43.78 25.67 -4.27
CA SER A 55 43.36 24.33 -3.91
C SER A 55 43.05 23.65 -5.23
N GLN A 56 43.72 22.52 -5.48
CA GLN A 56 43.36 21.62 -6.57
C GLN A 56 41.85 21.36 -6.50
N SER A 57 41.07 22.08 -7.30
CA SER A 57 39.71 21.70 -7.60
C SER A 57 39.83 20.57 -8.61
N SER A 58 40.07 19.36 -8.10
CA SER A 58 39.65 18.17 -8.79
C SER A 58 38.15 18.31 -9.02
N THR A 59 37.76 18.80 -10.20
CA THR A 59 36.43 18.57 -10.73
C THR A 59 36.22 17.06 -10.64
N PRO A 60 35.30 16.54 -9.81
CA PRO A 60 35.20 15.10 -9.66
C PRO A 60 34.82 14.49 -11.00
N SER A 61 35.38 13.33 -11.26
CA SER A 61 35.10 12.39 -12.34
C SER A 61 33.62 11.99 -12.42
N GLN A 62 32.77 12.93 -12.84
CA GLN A 62 31.31 12.79 -12.88
C GLN A 62 30.77 11.56 -13.64
N PRO A 63 31.43 11.01 -14.67
CA PRO A 63 30.93 9.79 -15.33
C PRO A 63 31.19 8.49 -14.55
N GLN A 64 32.35 8.35 -13.91
CA GLN A 64 32.74 7.09 -13.23
C GLN A 64 31.98 6.88 -11.92
N GLU A 65 31.81 7.94 -11.12
CA GLU A 65 31.02 7.88 -9.89
C GLU A 65 29.54 7.65 -10.19
N LEU A 66 29.02 8.25 -11.26
CA LEU A 66 27.66 8.02 -11.73
C LEU A 66 27.44 6.57 -12.17
N ASN A 67 28.36 6.03 -12.97
CA ASN A 67 28.29 4.62 -13.39
C ASN A 67 28.37 3.67 -12.19
N ALA A 68 29.23 3.95 -11.21
CA ALA A 68 29.30 3.16 -9.98
C ALA A 68 28.00 3.22 -9.15
N ALA A 69 27.35 4.39 -9.09
CA ALA A 69 26.06 4.54 -8.43
C ALA A 69 24.93 3.81 -9.16
N LEU A 70 24.91 3.85 -10.49
CA LEU A 70 23.97 3.10 -11.33
C LEU A 70 24.16 1.59 -11.16
N ASP A 71 25.40 1.10 -11.16
CA ASP A 71 25.72 -0.31 -10.91
C ASP A 71 25.18 -0.78 -9.55
N ILE A 72 25.34 0.03 -8.49
CA ILE A 72 24.81 -0.29 -7.15
C ILE A 72 23.27 -0.31 -7.19
N TYR A 73 22.66 0.67 -7.87
CA TYR A 73 21.21 0.73 -8.03
C TYR A 73 20.67 -0.49 -8.80
N GLU A 74 21.30 -0.89 -9.90
CA GLU A 74 20.86 -2.04 -10.70
C GLU A 74 21.05 -3.37 -9.97
N LYS A 75 22.15 -3.50 -9.21
CA LYS A 75 22.43 -4.70 -8.40
C LYS A 75 21.28 -5.05 -7.46
N GLN A 76 20.47 -4.09 -6.98
CA GLN A 76 19.35 -4.36 -6.09
C GLN A 76 18.25 -5.26 -6.71
N PHE A 77 18.21 -5.38 -8.04
CA PHE A 77 17.23 -6.16 -8.79
C PHE A 77 17.69 -7.59 -9.12
N LEU A 78 18.96 -7.91 -8.85
CA LEU A 78 19.54 -9.24 -9.11
C LEU A 78 18.92 -10.33 -8.21
N PRO A 79 19.04 -11.61 -8.58
CA PRO A 79 18.64 -12.74 -7.73
C PRO A 79 19.23 -12.66 -6.32
N GLY A 80 18.42 -13.01 -5.31
CA GLY A 80 18.82 -12.99 -3.90
C GLY A 80 18.76 -11.62 -3.22
N GLN A 81 18.57 -10.53 -3.97
CA GLN A 81 18.49 -9.18 -3.42
C GLN A 81 17.07 -8.83 -2.95
N PRO A 82 16.91 -7.86 -2.01
CA PRO A 82 15.60 -7.51 -1.46
C PRO A 82 14.57 -7.04 -2.48
N LYS A 83 14.99 -6.50 -3.63
CA LYS A 83 14.13 -6.10 -4.74
C LYS A 83 14.28 -6.98 -5.98
N SER A 84 14.74 -8.22 -5.81
CA SER A 84 14.95 -9.14 -6.92
C SER A 84 13.69 -9.28 -7.78
N LEU A 85 13.80 -9.00 -9.08
CA LEU A 85 12.67 -9.09 -10.01
C LEU A 85 12.20 -10.53 -10.18
N SER A 86 13.13 -11.49 -10.30
CA SER A 86 12.80 -12.92 -10.35
C SER A 86 12.15 -13.39 -9.04
N GLY A 87 12.62 -12.88 -7.89
CA GLY A 87 12.05 -13.16 -6.59
C GLY A 87 10.61 -12.65 -6.42
N ILE A 88 10.31 -11.47 -6.95
CA ILE A 88 8.95 -10.90 -6.97
C ILE A 88 8.05 -11.66 -7.94
N ALA A 89 8.54 -11.93 -9.16
CA ALA A 89 7.78 -12.60 -10.21
C ALA A 89 7.33 -14.00 -9.78
N ILE A 90 8.25 -14.83 -9.26
CA ILE A 90 7.91 -16.21 -8.87
C ILE A 90 6.90 -16.27 -7.72
N ARG A 91 7.01 -15.38 -6.73
CA ARG A 91 6.06 -15.29 -5.61
C ARG A 91 4.68 -14.84 -6.08
N SER A 92 4.63 -13.84 -6.97
CA SER A 92 3.37 -13.37 -7.57
C SER A 92 2.70 -14.48 -8.38
N PHE A 93 3.47 -15.22 -9.16
CA PHE A 93 2.97 -16.34 -9.96
C PHE A 93 2.41 -17.46 -9.08
N ILE A 94 3.16 -17.92 -8.07
CA ILE A 94 2.71 -18.94 -7.13
C ILE A 94 1.47 -18.48 -6.36
N LEU A 95 1.44 -17.24 -5.86
CA LEU A 95 0.26 -16.69 -5.19
C LEU A 95 -0.95 -16.67 -6.12
N GLY A 96 -0.79 -16.30 -7.38
CA GLY A 96 -1.88 -16.32 -8.36
C GLY A 96 -2.43 -17.73 -8.61
N LEU A 97 -1.56 -18.74 -8.71
CA LEU A 97 -1.96 -20.14 -8.85
C LEU A 97 -2.68 -20.66 -7.60
N VAL A 98 -2.14 -20.40 -6.41
CA VAL A 98 -2.75 -20.82 -5.13
C VAL A 98 -4.09 -20.12 -4.94
N LEU A 99 -4.17 -18.80 -5.20
CA LEU A 99 -5.42 -18.04 -5.12
C LEU A 99 -6.49 -18.63 -6.03
N SER A 100 -6.16 -18.86 -7.30
CA SER A 100 -7.12 -19.33 -8.30
C SER A 100 -7.59 -20.76 -8.02
N SER A 101 -6.65 -21.67 -7.71
CA SER A 101 -6.98 -23.07 -7.41
C SER A 101 -7.80 -23.23 -6.13
N THR A 102 -7.46 -22.49 -5.07
CA THR A 102 -8.20 -22.56 -3.81
C THR A 102 -9.56 -21.86 -3.89
N LEU A 103 -9.68 -20.78 -4.65
CA LEU A 103 -10.97 -20.14 -4.89
C LEU A 103 -11.91 -21.09 -5.63
N PHE A 104 -11.41 -21.72 -6.70
CA PHE A 104 -12.17 -22.71 -7.44
C PHE A 104 -12.57 -23.90 -6.56
N LEU A 105 -11.64 -24.46 -5.80
CA LEU A 105 -11.91 -25.59 -4.90
C LEU A 105 -12.93 -25.21 -3.81
N SER A 106 -12.84 -24.00 -3.26
CA SER A 106 -13.80 -23.50 -2.28
C SER A 106 -15.20 -23.37 -2.88
N ALA A 107 -15.33 -22.78 -4.07
CA ALA A 107 -16.61 -22.66 -4.76
C ALA A 107 -17.20 -24.04 -5.11
N PHE A 108 -16.37 -24.97 -5.58
CA PHE A 108 -16.80 -26.33 -5.90
C PHE A 108 -17.30 -27.10 -4.67
N LEU A 109 -16.56 -27.06 -3.56
CA LEU A 109 -16.94 -27.71 -2.31
C LEU A 109 -18.19 -27.07 -1.69
N LEU A 110 -18.33 -25.74 -1.79
CA LEU A 110 -19.53 -25.05 -1.35
C LEU A 110 -20.75 -25.47 -2.18
N TYR A 111 -20.61 -25.53 -3.51
CA TYR A 111 -21.67 -25.97 -4.43
C TYR A 111 -22.12 -27.41 -4.17
N THR A 112 -21.18 -28.30 -3.83
CA THR A 112 -21.44 -29.70 -3.49
C THR A 112 -21.80 -29.91 -2.01
N ASN A 113 -22.03 -28.84 -1.25
CA ASN A 113 -22.42 -28.84 0.17
C ASN A 113 -21.41 -29.54 1.11
N HIS A 114 -20.12 -29.53 0.78
CA HIS A 114 -19.06 -30.04 1.65
C HIS A 114 -18.52 -28.93 2.57
N PRO A 115 -18.73 -28.99 3.91
CA PRO A 115 -18.36 -27.93 4.87
C PRO A 115 -16.89 -27.53 4.87
N ILE A 116 -16.02 -28.44 4.42
CA ILE A 116 -14.57 -28.26 4.29
C ILE A 116 -14.18 -27.18 3.27
N TRP A 117 -15.11 -26.63 2.48
CA TRP A 117 -14.91 -25.48 1.58
C TRP A 117 -14.25 -24.26 2.27
N ARG A 118 -14.40 -24.16 3.59
CA ARG A 118 -13.81 -23.12 4.44
C ARG A 118 -12.28 -23.20 4.51
N ALA A 119 -11.69 -24.38 4.39
CA ALA A 119 -10.24 -24.55 4.41
C ALA A 119 -9.56 -23.94 3.16
N PRO A 120 -9.96 -24.26 1.92
CA PRO A 120 -9.42 -23.56 0.76
C PRO A 120 -9.85 -22.09 0.72
N PHE A 121 -11.04 -21.71 1.21
CA PHE A 121 -11.42 -20.29 1.38
C PHE A 121 -10.40 -19.53 2.24
N PHE A 122 -9.98 -20.10 3.36
CA PHE A 122 -8.96 -19.48 4.23
C PHE A 122 -7.66 -19.22 3.44
N ILE A 123 -7.19 -20.20 2.67
CA ILE A 123 -5.99 -20.05 1.83
C ILE A 123 -6.21 -19.00 0.72
N THR A 124 -7.40 -18.95 0.10
CA THR A 124 -7.77 -17.92 -0.87
C THR A 124 -7.65 -16.52 -0.27
N THR A 125 -8.25 -16.29 0.90
CA THR A 125 -8.21 -14.99 1.56
C THR A 125 -6.80 -14.57 1.95
N LEU A 126 -5.98 -15.51 2.46
CA LEU A 126 -4.60 -15.26 2.82
C LEU A 126 -3.72 -14.96 1.59
N SER A 127 -3.93 -15.69 0.49
CA SER A 127 -3.22 -15.46 -0.77
C SER A 127 -3.55 -14.10 -1.37
N LEU A 128 -4.83 -13.72 -1.34
CA LEU A 128 -5.29 -12.40 -1.79
C LEU A 128 -4.69 -11.28 -0.93
N PHE A 129 -4.71 -11.45 0.39
CA PHE A 129 -4.11 -10.51 1.34
C PHE A 129 -2.63 -10.26 1.02
N HIS A 130 -1.81 -11.31 0.95
CA HIS A 130 -0.37 -11.19 0.68
C HIS A 130 -0.06 -10.59 -0.69
N PHE A 131 -0.84 -10.94 -1.71
CA PHE A 131 -0.70 -10.32 -3.03
C PHE A 131 -1.03 -8.82 -2.97
N LEU A 132 -2.16 -8.44 -2.35
CA LEU A 132 -2.58 -7.05 -2.26
C LEU A 132 -1.61 -6.21 -1.42
N GLU A 133 -1.01 -6.76 -0.38
CA GLU A 133 0.04 -6.08 0.39
C GLU A 133 1.23 -5.67 -0.49
N PHE A 134 1.73 -6.61 -1.29
CA PHE A 134 2.81 -6.32 -2.21
C PHE A 134 2.36 -5.35 -3.31
N TYR A 135 1.23 -5.63 -3.96
CA TYR A 135 0.73 -4.85 -5.09
C TYR A 135 0.46 -3.39 -4.71
N THR A 136 -0.26 -3.15 -3.61
CA THR A 136 -0.57 -1.79 -3.13
C THR A 136 0.70 -1.04 -2.74
N THR A 137 1.66 -1.71 -2.10
CA THR A 137 2.97 -1.12 -1.79
C THR A 137 3.74 -0.77 -3.07
N ALA A 138 3.81 -1.69 -4.04
CA ALA A 138 4.46 -1.44 -5.31
C ALA A 138 3.81 -0.27 -6.08
N ARG A 139 2.48 -0.14 -5.97
CA ARG A 139 1.70 0.89 -6.68
C ARG A 139 1.78 2.28 -6.03
N ALA A 140 1.82 2.36 -4.70
CA ALA A 140 1.74 3.62 -3.95
C ALA A 140 3.05 4.04 -3.27
N ASN A 141 3.96 3.09 -3.05
CA ASN A 141 5.28 3.30 -2.43
C ASN A 141 6.35 2.41 -3.10
N THR A 142 6.48 2.53 -4.42
CA THR A 142 7.43 1.77 -5.24
C THR A 142 8.86 1.77 -4.69
N PRO A 143 9.42 2.90 -4.18
CA PRO A 143 10.77 2.90 -3.63
C PRO A 143 10.95 1.95 -2.44
N SER A 144 9.89 1.71 -1.66
CA SER A 144 9.90 0.84 -0.48
C SER A 144 9.50 -0.61 -0.80
N ALA A 145 8.99 -0.89 -1.99
CA ALA A 145 8.55 -2.23 -2.39
C ALA A 145 9.72 -3.21 -2.46
N ARG A 146 9.60 -4.32 -1.73
CA ARG A 146 10.59 -5.38 -1.60
C ARG A 146 9.90 -6.74 -1.56
N ILE A 147 10.66 -7.82 -1.67
CA ILE A 147 10.14 -9.18 -1.47
C ILE A 147 9.47 -9.34 -0.10
N SER A 148 9.99 -8.68 0.94
CA SER A 148 9.38 -8.70 2.27
C SER A 148 8.02 -8.00 2.34
N SER A 149 7.66 -7.17 1.35
CA SER A 149 6.34 -6.52 1.27
C SER A 149 5.20 -7.49 0.98
N PHE A 150 5.49 -8.73 0.56
CA PHE A 150 4.49 -9.81 0.56
C PHE A 150 4.06 -10.23 1.97
N LEU A 151 4.84 -9.90 3.00
CA LEU A 151 4.56 -10.21 4.40
C LEU A 151 4.50 -11.71 4.76
N PHE A 152 5.19 -12.58 4.04
CA PHE A 152 5.23 -14.01 4.39
C PHE A 152 5.99 -14.31 5.69
N SER A 153 7.15 -13.67 5.89
CA SER A 153 8.07 -13.96 7.00
C SER A 153 8.37 -12.76 7.89
N SER A 154 7.97 -11.56 7.50
CA SER A 154 8.25 -10.32 8.25
C SER A 154 7.31 -10.08 9.43
N ASN A 155 6.23 -10.85 9.57
CA ASN A 155 5.28 -10.71 10.68
C ASN A 155 5.70 -11.47 11.97
N GLY A 156 6.79 -12.23 11.94
CA GLY A 156 7.27 -13.02 13.08
C GLY A 156 6.55 -14.37 13.27
N SER A 157 7.05 -15.20 14.18
CA SER A 157 6.56 -16.58 14.39
C SER A 157 5.12 -16.64 14.90
N ALA A 158 4.69 -15.68 15.72
CA ALA A 158 3.33 -15.61 16.24
C ALA A 158 2.28 -15.55 15.12
N TYR A 159 2.59 -14.85 14.02
CA TYR A 159 1.73 -14.78 12.84
C TYR A 159 1.58 -16.16 12.18
N THR A 160 2.70 -16.86 11.95
CA THR A 160 2.68 -18.20 11.34
C THR A 160 1.94 -19.19 12.21
N ILE A 161 2.17 -19.16 13.52
CA ILE A 161 1.48 -20.02 14.50
C ILE A 161 -0.03 -19.76 14.43
N ALA A 162 -0.48 -18.51 14.51
CA ALA A 162 -1.90 -18.16 14.47
C ALA A 162 -2.59 -18.68 13.20
N HIS A 163 -2.01 -18.45 12.01
CA HIS A 163 -2.59 -18.91 10.74
C HIS A 163 -2.58 -20.43 10.62
N THR A 164 -1.52 -21.09 11.11
CA THR A 164 -1.43 -22.55 11.11
C THR A 164 -2.47 -23.16 12.05
N THR A 165 -2.62 -22.62 13.26
CA THR A 165 -3.63 -23.06 14.23
C THR A 165 -5.04 -22.85 13.69
N SER A 166 -5.33 -21.69 13.09
CA SER A 166 -6.63 -21.41 12.44
C SER A 166 -6.92 -22.39 11.31
N PHE A 167 -5.94 -22.66 10.45
CA PHE A 167 -6.11 -23.61 9.35
C PHE A 167 -6.36 -25.03 9.87
N LEU A 168 -5.60 -25.47 10.88
CA LEU A 168 -5.80 -26.78 11.51
C LEU A 168 -7.15 -26.89 12.22
N GLU A 169 -7.57 -25.87 12.97
CA GLU A 169 -8.90 -25.83 13.59
C GLU A 169 -10.00 -25.95 12.53
N THR A 170 -9.88 -25.21 11.42
CA THR A 170 -10.83 -25.29 10.30
C THR A 170 -10.87 -26.70 9.72
N LEU A 171 -9.71 -27.29 9.44
CA LEU A 171 -9.61 -28.61 8.83
C LEU A 171 -10.19 -29.69 9.74
N LEU A 172 -9.78 -29.71 11.01
CA LEU A 172 -10.20 -30.70 12.00
C LEU A 172 -11.70 -30.56 12.32
N SER A 173 -12.18 -29.33 12.54
CA SER A 173 -13.59 -29.11 12.90
C SER A 173 -14.51 -29.55 11.77
N HIS A 174 -14.24 -29.18 10.52
CA HIS A 174 -15.13 -29.52 9.40
C HIS A 174 -14.92 -30.92 8.83
N TYR A 175 -13.80 -31.58 9.14
CA TYR A 175 -13.58 -32.99 8.80
C TYR A 175 -14.25 -33.93 9.81
N PHE A 176 -14.10 -33.69 11.12
CA PHE A 176 -14.65 -34.56 12.17
C PHE A 176 -16.06 -34.18 12.62
N LEU A 177 -16.43 -32.90 12.54
CA LEU A 177 -17.74 -32.37 12.94
C LEU A 177 -18.39 -31.60 11.77
N PRO A 178 -18.75 -32.28 10.65
CA PRO A 178 -19.26 -31.62 9.45
C PRO A 178 -20.65 -30.98 9.65
N ALA A 179 -21.41 -31.41 10.65
CA ALA A 179 -22.70 -30.81 10.98
C ALA A 179 -22.50 -29.47 11.71
N SER A 180 -23.15 -28.41 11.22
CA SER A 180 -23.20 -27.14 11.95
C SER A 180 -23.89 -27.36 13.30
N ILE A 181 -23.18 -27.04 14.39
CA ILE A 181 -23.74 -27.07 15.75
C ILE A 181 -24.75 -25.92 15.93
N LEU A 182 -24.59 -24.83 15.17
CA LEU A 182 -25.45 -23.67 15.25
C LEU A 182 -26.68 -23.81 14.35
N PRO A 183 -27.87 -23.40 14.82
CA PRO A 183 -29.05 -23.27 13.99
C PRO A 183 -28.82 -22.34 12.80
N THR A 184 -29.45 -22.66 11.68
CA THR A 184 -29.28 -21.96 10.39
C THR A 184 -29.53 -20.44 10.49
N TYR A 185 -30.50 -20.02 11.31
CA TYR A 185 -30.83 -18.61 11.52
C TYR A 185 -29.75 -17.82 12.28
N ILE A 186 -28.83 -18.50 12.98
CA ILE A 186 -27.64 -17.90 13.60
C ILE A 186 -26.44 -18.03 12.67
N HIS A 187 -26.32 -19.18 11.99
CA HIS A 187 -25.19 -19.50 11.14
C HIS A 187 -25.00 -18.50 9.99
N TYR A 188 -26.05 -18.23 9.21
CA TYR A 188 -25.92 -17.36 8.04
C TYR A 188 -25.59 -15.90 8.40
N PRO A 189 -26.21 -15.26 9.41
CA PRO A 189 -25.80 -13.93 9.84
C PRO A 189 -24.33 -13.85 10.27
N ILE A 190 -23.82 -14.84 11.00
CA ILE A 190 -22.40 -14.89 11.40
C ILE A 190 -21.50 -14.99 10.17
N LEU A 191 -21.85 -15.85 9.21
CA LEU A 191 -21.11 -16.02 7.96
C LEU A 191 -21.08 -14.71 7.15
N THR A 192 -22.24 -14.06 6.99
CA THR A 192 -22.35 -12.78 6.27
C THR A 192 -21.56 -11.68 6.96
N LEU A 193 -21.62 -11.59 8.30
CA LEU A 193 -20.82 -10.63 9.07
C LEU A 193 -19.32 -10.89 8.88
N GLY A 194 -18.89 -12.15 8.97
CA GLY A 194 -17.50 -12.54 8.73
C GLY A 194 -17.01 -12.15 7.33
N LEU A 195 -17.79 -12.45 6.29
CA LEU A 195 -17.47 -12.07 4.92
C LEU A 195 -17.39 -10.54 4.74
N ALA A 196 -18.35 -9.81 5.31
CA ALA A 196 -18.34 -8.35 5.29
C ALA A 196 -17.07 -7.79 5.97
N MET A 197 -16.69 -8.35 7.12
CA MET A 197 -15.48 -7.96 7.84
C MET A 197 -14.20 -8.23 7.04
N VAL A 198 -14.10 -9.38 6.35
CA VAL A 198 -12.95 -9.69 5.45
C VAL A 198 -12.87 -8.67 4.32
N ILE A 199 -13.98 -8.43 3.61
CA ILE A 199 -14.02 -7.55 2.44
C ILE A 199 -13.74 -6.10 2.85
N ILE A 200 -14.49 -5.58 3.82
CA ILE A 200 -14.34 -4.19 4.30
C ILE A 200 -12.95 -4.00 4.91
N GLY A 201 -12.46 -4.95 5.72
CA GLY A 201 -11.13 -4.88 6.32
C GLY A 201 -10.03 -4.80 5.26
N GLN A 202 -10.10 -5.64 4.22
CA GLN A 202 -9.14 -5.62 3.11
C GLN A 202 -9.19 -4.31 2.32
N ILE A 203 -10.39 -3.81 2.00
CA ILE A 203 -10.57 -2.54 1.28
C ILE A 203 -10.01 -1.39 2.10
N VAL A 204 -10.39 -1.26 3.38
CA VAL A 204 -9.92 -0.20 4.27
C VAL A 204 -8.39 -0.21 4.36
N ARG A 205 -7.78 -1.39 4.48
CA ARG A 205 -6.33 -1.52 4.50
C ARG A 205 -5.67 -1.08 3.19
N ALA A 206 -6.18 -1.56 2.04
CA ALA A 206 -5.66 -1.17 0.74
C ALA A 206 -5.80 0.34 0.50
N VAL A 207 -6.96 0.93 0.82
CA VAL A 207 -7.21 2.37 0.71
C VAL A 207 -6.28 3.17 1.63
N ALA A 208 -6.02 2.70 2.85
CA ALA A 208 -5.06 3.33 3.76
C ALA A 208 -3.66 3.39 3.14
N MET A 209 -3.18 2.27 2.59
CA MET A 209 -1.86 2.19 1.94
C MET A 209 -1.78 3.09 0.70
N LEU A 210 -2.83 3.09 -0.13
CA LEU A 210 -2.91 3.96 -1.31
C LEU A 210 -2.96 5.45 -0.93
N THR A 211 -3.67 5.80 0.14
CA THR A 211 -3.82 7.19 0.60
C THR A 211 -2.53 7.71 1.23
N ALA A 212 -1.86 6.90 2.06
CA ALA A 212 -0.60 7.30 2.70
C ALA A 212 0.61 7.26 1.75
N GLY A 213 0.58 6.41 0.72
CA GLY A 213 1.61 6.35 -0.31
C GLY A 213 3.00 6.16 0.27
N THR A 214 3.93 7.05 -0.07
CA THR A 214 5.32 7.03 0.42
C THR A 214 5.46 7.24 1.93
N ASN A 215 4.42 7.78 2.59
CA ASN A 215 4.38 7.92 4.06
C ASN A 215 3.99 6.62 4.77
N PHE A 216 3.48 5.61 4.05
CA PHE A 216 3.16 4.31 4.62
C PHE A 216 4.42 3.45 4.80
N SER A 217 4.52 2.74 5.92
CA SER A 217 5.53 1.69 6.11
C SER A 217 5.01 0.51 6.92
N HIS A 218 5.38 -0.71 6.52
CA HIS A 218 5.11 -1.93 7.31
C HIS A 218 5.91 -1.99 8.63
N VAL A 219 6.94 -1.15 8.77
CA VAL A 219 7.76 -1.04 9.98
C VAL A 219 7.61 0.38 10.54
N VAL A 220 7.42 0.48 11.85
CA VAL A 220 7.35 1.78 12.53
C VAL A 220 8.66 2.53 12.28
N LYS A 221 8.56 3.77 11.78
CA LYS A 221 9.72 4.61 11.50
C LYS A 221 10.13 5.35 12.76
N HIS A 222 11.37 5.14 13.21
CA HIS A 222 11.94 5.83 14.38
C HIS A 222 12.59 7.18 14.03
N THR A 223 12.77 7.48 12.75
CA THR A 223 13.35 8.74 12.26
C THR A 223 12.44 9.36 11.20
N LYS A 224 12.22 10.68 11.29
CA LYS A 224 11.45 11.44 10.29
C LYS A 224 12.30 11.68 9.05
N ALA A 225 11.86 11.16 7.90
CA ALA A 225 12.43 11.54 6.62
C ALA A 225 11.98 12.96 6.25
N GLN A 226 12.78 13.70 5.48
CA GLN A 226 12.39 15.05 5.01
C GLN A 226 11.09 15.05 4.22
N SER A 227 10.82 13.97 3.47
CA SER A 227 9.59 13.77 2.70
C SER A 227 8.41 13.24 3.54
N HIS A 228 8.60 12.95 4.83
CA HIS A 228 7.56 12.37 5.67
C HIS A 228 6.57 13.46 6.12
N GLN A 229 5.33 13.33 5.64
CA GLN A 229 4.22 14.24 5.90
C GLN A 229 3.12 13.56 6.71
N LEU A 230 2.40 14.34 7.51
CA LEU A 230 1.25 13.86 8.25
C LEU A 230 0.04 13.77 7.32
N VAL A 231 -0.45 12.55 7.08
CA VAL A 231 -1.61 12.30 6.22
C VAL A 231 -2.88 12.30 7.07
N THR A 232 -3.79 13.25 6.83
CA THR A 232 -5.03 13.43 7.60
C THR A 232 -6.31 13.46 6.74
N THR A 233 -6.18 13.17 5.44
CA THR A 233 -7.26 13.24 4.45
C THR A 233 -7.75 11.85 4.02
N GLY A 234 -8.88 11.79 3.32
CA GLY A 234 -9.47 10.53 2.88
C GLY A 234 -9.83 9.63 4.06
N ILE A 235 -9.43 8.37 4.03
CA ILE A 235 -9.75 7.43 5.12
C ILE A 235 -9.09 7.81 6.47
N TYR A 236 -8.00 8.58 6.43
CA TYR A 236 -7.31 9.09 7.60
C TYR A 236 -8.11 10.18 8.35
N SER A 237 -9.09 10.83 7.71
CA SER A 237 -9.97 11.77 8.42
C SER A 237 -10.96 11.07 9.37
N VAL A 238 -11.18 9.76 9.17
CA VAL A 238 -12.09 8.94 9.98
C VAL A 238 -11.30 8.14 11.02
N PHE A 239 -10.30 7.38 10.56
CA PHE A 239 -9.45 6.57 11.42
C PHE A 239 -8.00 7.03 11.32
N ARG A 240 -7.34 7.26 12.46
CA ARG A 240 -5.91 7.62 12.45
C ARG A 240 -4.96 6.45 12.20
N HIS A 241 -5.44 5.22 12.35
CA HIS A 241 -4.70 3.98 12.01
C HIS A 241 -5.55 3.04 11.14
N PRO A 242 -5.98 3.46 9.93
CA PRO A 242 -6.94 2.71 9.13
C PRO A 242 -6.37 1.38 8.61
N SER A 243 -5.06 1.29 8.37
CA SER A 243 -4.41 0.04 7.96
C SER A 243 -4.45 -1.04 9.06
N TYR A 244 -4.39 -0.62 10.33
CA TYR A 244 -4.47 -1.50 11.50
C TYR A 244 -5.91 -1.91 11.77
N PHE A 245 -6.86 -0.97 11.67
CA PHE A 245 -8.29 -1.26 11.66
C PHE A 245 -8.61 -2.35 10.62
N GLY A 246 -8.17 -2.12 9.38
CA GLY A 246 -8.47 -3.04 8.28
C GLY A 246 -7.93 -4.45 8.53
N PHE A 247 -6.68 -4.56 9.00
CA PHE A 247 -6.09 -5.87 9.32
C PHE A 247 -6.73 -6.56 10.53
N PHE A 248 -7.08 -5.80 11.57
CA PHE A 248 -7.73 -6.34 12.76
C PHE A 248 -9.07 -7.00 12.41
N TRP A 249 -9.95 -6.27 11.71
CA TRP A 249 -11.27 -6.78 11.33
C TRP A 249 -11.20 -7.83 10.22
N TRP A 250 -10.25 -7.73 9.29
CA TRP A 250 -9.99 -8.80 8.32
C TRP A 250 -9.64 -10.11 9.03
N GLY A 251 -8.73 -10.07 9.99
CA GLY A 251 -8.32 -11.24 10.77
C GLY A 251 -9.49 -11.90 11.48
N LEU A 252 -10.30 -11.14 12.23
CA LEU A 252 -11.49 -11.68 12.90
C LEU A 252 -12.54 -12.19 11.93
N GLY A 253 -12.74 -11.49 10.81
CA GLY A 253 -13.71 -11.88 9.78
C GLY A 253 -13.39 -13.27 9.21
N THR A 254 -12.10 -13.57 8.95
CA THR A 254 -11.69 -14.90 8.46
C THR A 254 -12.10 -16.01 9.44
N GLN A 255 -11.95 -15.78 10.75
CA GLN A 255 -12.29 -16.77 11.77
C GLN A 255 -13.80 -17.00 11.88
N LEU A 256 -14.61 -15.95 11.71
CA LEU A 256 -16.07 -16.06 11.65
C LEU A 256 -16.53 -16.87 10.44
N VAL A 257 -15.93 -16.65 9.27
CA VAL A 257 -16.27 -17.42 8.06
C VAL A 257 -15.87 -18.89 8.18
N CYS A 258 -14.69 -19.15 8.75
CA CYS A 258 -14.22 -20.51 9.01
C CYS A 258 -14.98 -21.21 10.15
N GLY A 259 -15.71 -20.46 10.98
CA GLY A 259 -16.39 -20.99 12.17
C GLY A 259 -15.43 -21.41 13.28
N ASN A 260 -14.23 -20.82 13.33
CA ASN A 260 -13.18 -21.16 14.29
C ASN A 260 -13.40 -20.39 15.60
N VAL A 261 -13.95 -21.05 16.62
CA VAL A 261 -14.23 -20.40 17.91
C VAL A 261 -12.94 -20.13 18.68
N LEU A 262 -12.02 -21.09 18.73
CA LEU A 262 -10.78 -20.95 19.50
C LEU A 262 -9.85 -19.93 18.85
N SER A 263 -9.67 -20.03 17.53
CA SER A 263 -8.85 -19.08 16.78
C SER A 263 -9.47 -17.70 16.72
N LEU A 264 -10.81 -17.53 16.72
CA LEU A 264 -11.43 -16.22 16.84
C LEU A 264 -11.01 -15.51 18.14
N LEU A 265 -11.10 -16.20 19.28
CA LEU A 265 -10.69 -15.65 20.58
C LEU A 265 -9.18 -15.37 20.62
N GLY A 266 -8.38 -16.31 20.10
CA GLY A 266 -6.94 -16.15 19.99
C GLY A 266 -6.53 -14.94 19.13
N TYR A 267 -7.12 -14.80 17.94
CA TYR A 267 -6.88 -13.67 17.04
C TYR A 267 -7.31 -12.36 17.70
N ALA A 268 -8.47 -12.31 18.34
CA ALA A 268 -8.96 -11.11 19.03
C ALA A 268 -7.96 -10.66 20.10
N ALA A 269 -7.53 -11.57 20.99
CA ALA A 269 -6.61 -11.24 22.06
C ALA A 269 -5.22 -10.83 21.53
N VAL A 270 -4.66 -11.60 20.59
CA VAL A 270 -3.30 -11.37 20.06
C VAL A 270 -3.25 -10.10 19.22
N LEU A 271 -4.18 -9.91 18.28
CA LEU A 271 -4.21 -8.72 17.43
C LEU A 271 -4.50 -7.46 18.25
N TRP A 272 -5.41 -7.54 19.23
CA TRP A 272 -5.71 -6.39 20.09
C TRP A 272 -4.47 -5.97 20.87
N LYS A 273 -3.78 -6.91 21.54
CA LYS A 273 -2.56 -6.63 22.31
C LYS A 273 -1.45 -6.10 21.41
N PHE A 274 -1.27 -6.69 20.24
CA PHE A 274 -0.28 -6.27 19.25
C PHE A 274 -0.52 -4.82 18.81
N PHE A 275 -1.74 -4.49 18.40
CA PHE A 275 -2.07 -3.16 17.92
C PHE A 275 -2.12 -2.12 19.03
N ALA A 276 -2.58 -2.45 20.24
CA ALA A 276 -2.55 -1.53 21.37
C ALA A 276 -1.12 -1.07 21.69
N SER A 277 -0.19 -2.02 21.76
CA SER A 277 1.24 -1.73 21.98
C SER A 277 1.84 -0.94 20.81
N ARG A 278 1.61 -1.41 19.57
CA ARG A 278 2.19 -0.82 18.36
C ARG A 278 1.71 0.61 18.14
N ILE A 279 0.40 0.85 18.26
CA ILE A 279 -0.20 2.18 18.12
C ILE A 279 0.39 3.12 19.18
N SER A 280 0.43 2.71 20.45
CA SER A 280 0.98 3.56 21.51
C SER A 280 2.42 4.02 21.22
N GLY A 281 3.29 3.11 20.79
CA GLY A 281 4.67 3.46 20.44
C GLY A 281 4.79 4.32 19.17
N GLU A 282 3.95 4.06 18.17
CA GLU A 282 3.94 4.84 16.93
C GLU A 282 3.41 6.26 17.14
N GLU A 283 2.35 6.44 17.94
CA GLU A 283 1.80 7.76 18.25
C GLU A 283 2.79 8.63 19.04
N GLU A 284 3.60 8.04 19.92
CA GLU A 284 4.68 8.78 20.58
C GLU A 284 5.70 9.34 19.58
N LEU A 285 6.07 8.54 18.58
CA LEU A 285 6.97 8.98 17.51
C LEU A 285 6.31 10.03 16.61
N LEU A 286 5.03 9.88 16.28
CA LEU A 286 4.29 10.87 15.48
C LEU A 286 4.17 12.21 16.21
N VAL A 287 3.95 12.21 17.52
CA VAL A 287 4.03 13.44 18.35
C VAL A 287 5.43 14.05 18.30
N ARG A 288 6.50 13.25 18.37
CA ARG A 288 7.88 13.76 18.23
C ARG A 288 8.14 14.33 16.82
N PHE A 289 7.50 13.80 15.79
CA PHE A 289 7.72 14.21 14.40
C PHE A 289 6.91 15.45 13.98
N PHE A 290 5.69 15.61 14.49
CA PHE A 290 4.73 16.61 14.02
C PHE A 290 4.18 17.51 15.15
N GLY A 291 4.55 17.25 16.40
CA GLY A 291 4.18 18.10 17.53
C GLY A 291 2.67 18.23 17.70
N ASP A 292 2.21 19.47 17.80
CA ASP A 292 0.81 19.80 18.07
C ASP A 292 -0.13 19.45 16.91
N GLU A 293 0.37 19.44 15.67
CA GLU A 293 -0.41 19.03 14.51
C GLU A 293 -0.96 17.59 14.67
N TYR A 294 -0.12 16.68 15.19
CA TYR A 294 -0.56 15.32 15.48
C TYR A 294 -1.48 15.25 16.71
N ARG A 295 -1.25 16.08 17.73
CA ARG A 295 -2.11 16.12 18.92
C ARG A 295 -3.52 16.54 18.55
N ASP A 296 -3.68 17.57 17.73
CA ASP A 296 -4.97 18.06 17.25
C ASP A 296 -5.64 17.02 16.34
N TYR A 297 -4.88 16.41 15.45
CA TYR A 297 -5.37 15.31 14.61
C TYR A 297 -5.85 14.10 15.42
N ARG A 298 -5.13 13.73 16.49
CA ARG A 298 -5.50 12.62 17.38
C ARG A 298 -6.82 12.88 18.11
N GLN A 299 -7.08 14.12 18.53
CA GLN A 299 -8.31 14.48 19.25
C GLN A 299 -9.58 14.33 18.40
N ARG A 300 -9.46 14.56 17.08
CA ARG A 300 -10.60 14.58 16.15
C ARG A 300 -10.80 13.29 15.35
N THR A 301 -9.97 12.27 15.58
CA THR A 301 -10.04 10.97 14.88
C THR A 301 -10.02 9.79 15.85
N ARG A 302 -10.37 8.59 15.40
CA ARG A 302 -10.42 7.36 16.23
C ARG A 302 -9.47 6.29 15.70
N VAL A 303 -9.11 5.28 16.49
CA VAL A 303 -8.41 4.07 15.97
C VAL A 303 -9.38 3.12 15.28
N GLY A 304 -10.58 2.95 15.84
CA GLY A 304 -11.59 2.01 15.32
C GLY A 304 -11.41 0.54 15.75
N ILE A 305 -10.42 0.26 16.60
CA ILE A 305 -10.28 -1.02 17.32
C ILE A 305 -10.84 -0.78 18.74
N PRO A 306 -11.75 -1.64 19.25
CA PRO A 306 -12.38 -1.42 20.56
C PRO A 306 -11.36 -1.22 21.67
N PHE A 307 -11.62 -0.31 22.61
CA PHE A 307 -10.78 -0.05 23.80
C PHE A 307 -9.36 0.48 23.54
N ILE A 308 -8.96 0.75 22.30
CA ILE A 308 -7.70 1.45 21.99
C ILE A 308 -8.01 2.95 21.86
N LYS A 309 -7.38 3.75 22.72
CA LYS A 309 -7.63 5.19 22.85
C LYS A 309 -6.99 6.02 21.78
#